data_AF-A0A3B0AIB7-F1
#
_entry.id   AF-A0A3B0AIB7-F1
#
_cell.length_a   1.000
_cell.length_b   1.000
_cell.length_c   1.000
_cell.angle_alpha   90.00
_cell.angle_beta   90.00
_cell.angle_gamma   90.00
#
_symmetry.space_group_name_H-M   'P 1'
#
loop_
_entity.id
_entity.type
_entity.pdbx_description
1 polymer ?
#
loop_
_entity_poly.entity_id
_entity_poly.type
_entity_poly.pdbx_seq_one_letter_code
_entity_poly.pdbx_strand_id
1 'polypeptide(L)'
;MPVYGERVTSVDGPAVPPHSATQALPPDPVQPDPAQPYPAAEPDRLTRFVMRLYDRSPRWAVPLAALGCVAAGIAYTLISDPTRSAPDAAPSCLLKLTTGLDCPGCGGTRALWYVVHGDLPAAARHHFLFVFALPFLAYLFVAWAGQQAFGWRLPELRISSKVIGGFLAAWMAFSVLRNLPWAPFTSLYV
;
A
#
# COMPACT_ATOMS: atom_id res chain seq x y z
N MET A 1 51.19 -49.59 -19.64
CA MET A 1 51.46 -48.75 -20.83
C MET A 1 52.13 -47.46 -20.35
N PRO A 2 53.13 -46.94 -21.08
CA PRO A 2 54.26 -46.18 -20.52
C PRO A 2 54.15 -44.66 -20.72
N VAL A 3 55.25 -43.95 -20.36
CA VAL A 3 55.70 -42.64 -20.88
C VAL A 3 55.15 -41.40 -20.12
N TYR A 4 55.86 -40.36 -19.64
CA TYR A 4 57.21 -39.73 -19.73
C TYR A 4 57.41 -39.02 -18.35
N GLY A 5 58.52 -39.07 -17.59
CA GLY A 5 59.84 -38.50 -17.86
C GLY A 5 59.95 -37.00 -17.51
N GLU A 6 60.45 -36.61 -16.33
CA GLU A 6 61.67 -35.78 -16.16
C GLU A 6 62.02 -35.41 -14.71
N ARG A 7 63.33 -35.21 -14.50
CA ARG A 7 64.06 -35.08 -13.23
C ARG A 7 64.25 -33.61 -12.82
N VAL A 8 64.03 -33.35 -11.52
CA VAL A 8 64.88 -32.62 -10.55
C VAL A 8 65.68 -31.39 -11.04
N THR A 9 65.40 -30.22 -10.46
CA THR A 9 66.40 -29.51 -9.64
C THR A 9 65.76 -28.85 -8.41
N SER A 10 66.34 -29.22 -7.26
CA SER A 10 66.15 -28.62 -5.94
C SER A 10 66.51 -27.13 -5.96
N VAL A 11 65.68 -26.30 -5.32
CA VAL A 11 66.13 -25.06 -4.70
C VAL A 11 65.89 -25.22 -3.20
N ASP A 12 66.96 -25.54 -2.49
CA ASP A 12 67.00 -25.58 -1.03
C ASP A 12 66.78 -24.16 -0.48
N GLY A 13 65.55 -23.87 -0.06
CA GLY A 13 65.23 -22.71 0.77
C GLY A 13 65.56 -23.00 2.24
N PRO A 14 66.05 -22.01 3.01
CA PRO A 14 66.48 -22.23 4.39
C PRO A 14 65.32 -22.71 5.28
N ALA A 15 65.63 -23.69 6.13
CA ALA A 15 64.71 -24.32 7.07
C ALA A 15 64.05 -23.28 8.00
N VAL A 16 62.72 -23.20 7.93
CA VAL A 16 61.89 -22.48 8.91
C VAL A 16 61.70 -23.41 10.13
N PRO A 17 62.05 -22.99 11.35
CA PRO A 17 61.83 -23.79 12.56
C PRO A 17 60.32 -23.96 12.82
N PRO A 18 59.89 -25.05 13.48
CA PRO A 18 58.48 -25.35 13.69
C PRO A 18 57.86 -24.36 14.68
N HIS A 19 57.16 -23.35 14.16
CA HIS A 19 56.29 -22.50 14.96
C HIS A 19 55.02 -23.29 15.32
N SER A 20 55.05 -23.83 16.55
CA SER A 20 53.95 -23.83 17.53
C SER A 20 52.54 -23.65 16.95
N ALA A 21 51.80 -24.76 16.94
CA ALA A 21 50.37 -24.82 16.68
C ALA A 21 49.61 -23.81 17.56
N THR A 22 49.23 -22.68 16.96
CA THR A 22 48.24 -21.77 17.56
C THR A 22 46.88 -22.31 17.20
N GLN A 23 46.19 -22.90 18.18
CA GLN A 23 44.76 -23.23 18.05
C GLN A 23 44.00 -21.93 17.74
N ALA A 24 43.29 -21.90 16.61
CA ALA A 24 42.41 -20.79 16.27
C ALA A 24 41.22 -20.77 17.23
N LEU A 25 41.10 -19.67 18.00
CA LEU A 25 39.92 -19.38 18.80
C LEU A 25 38.70 -19.22 17.85
N PRO A 26 37.50 -19.70 18.20
CA PRO A 26 36.30 -19.43 17.40
C PRO A 26 36.10 -17.92 17.22
N PRO A 27 35.63 -17.45 16.04
CA PRO A 27 35.45 -16.03 15.80
C PRO A 27 34.44 -15.47 16.80
N ASP A 28 34.82 -14.37 17.47
CA ASP A 28 33.93 -13.65 18.37
C ASP A 28 32.63 -13.24 17.64
N PRO A 29 31.48 -13.21 18.33
CA PRO A 29 30.26 -12.67 17.76
C PRO A 29 30.52 -11.24 17.28
N VAL A 30 30.32 -10.99 15.98
CA VAL A 30 30.55 -9.68 15.37
C VAL A 30 29.69 -8.65 16.09
N GLN A 31 30.30 -7.85 16.97
CA GLN A 31 29.62 -6.72 17.59
C GLN A 31 29.50 -5.60 16.54
N PRO A 32 28.30 -5.09 16.25
CA PRO A 32 28.12 -4.04 15.28
C PRO A 32 28.87 -2.77 15.72
N ASP A 33 29.79 -2.30 14.89
CA ASP A 33 30.58 -1.08 15.10
C ASP A 33 29.65 0.15 15.11
N PRO A 34 29.54 0.90 16.22
CA PRO A 34 28.71 2.10 16.31
C PRO A 34 29.11 3.21 15.32
N ALA A 35 30.31 3.13 14.74
CA ALA A 35 30.88 4.15 13.87
C ALA A 35 30.64 3.92 12.37
N GLN A 36 30.02 2.80 11.95
CA GLN A 36 29.64 2.58 10.56
C GLN A 36 28.21 3.11 10.33
N PRO A 37 28.02 4.23 9.61
CA PRO A 37 26.69 4.59 9.12
C PRO A 37 26.20 3.43 8.28
N TYR A 38 25.01 2.90 8.57
CA TYR A 38 24.38 1.87 7.76
C TYR A 38 24.59 2.19 6.27
N PRO A 39 25.22 1.30 5.48
CA PRO A 39 25.45 1.58 4.08
C PRO A 39 24.09 1.87 3.43
N ALA A 40 23.93 3.09 2.93
CA ALA A 40 22.70 3.48 2.27
C ALA A 40 22.48 2.48 1.12
N ALA A 41 21.37 1.74 1.17
CA ALA A 41 21.05 0.75 0.15
C ALA A 41 21.09 1.44 -1.22
N GLU A 42 21.96 0.97 -2.12
CA GLU A 42 22.10 1.59 -3.42
C GLU A 42 20.78 1.42 -4.19
N PRO A 43 20.15 2.51 -4.67
CA PRO A 43 18.87 2.41 -5.35
C PRO A 43 19.02 1.57 -6.62
N ASP A 44 18.14 0.59 -6.75
CA ASP A 44 18.08 -0.33 -7.86
C ASP A 44 17.73 0.38 -9.18
N ARG A 45 17.90 -0.33 -10.30
CA ARG A 45 17.72 0.23 -11.65
C ARG A 45 16.31 0.78 -11.87
N LEU A 46 15.29 0.15 -11.28
CA LEU A 46 13.91 0.60 -11.39
C LEU A 46 13.71 1.89 -10.60
N THR A 47 14.16 1.95 -9.35
CA THR A 47 14.07 3.18 -8.54
C THR A 47 14.77 4.35 -9.22
N ARG A 48 15.96 4.13 -9.77
CA ARG A 48 16.70 5.17 -10.51
C ARG A 48 16.01 5.62 -11.80
N PHE A 49 15.22 4.74 -12.41
CA PHE A 49 14.41 5.08 -13.58
C PHE A 49 13.16 5.88 -13.18
N VAL A 50 12.43 5.43 -12.15
CA VAL A 50 11.25 6.13 -11.61
C VAL A 50 11.62 7.53 -11.12
N MET A 51 12.72 7.66 -10.37
CA MET A 51 13.23 8.96 -9.91
C MET A 51 13.52 9.90 -11.08
N ARG A 52 14.17 9.40 -12.16
CA ARG A 52 14.42 10.21 -13.37
C ARG A 52 13.13 10.66 -14.07
N LEU A 53 12.08 9.83 -14.08
CA LEU A 53 10.79 10.21 -14.62
C LEU A 53 10.09 11.24 -13.72
N TYR A 54 10.16 11.08 -12.41
CA TYR A 54 9.60 12.02 -11.44
C TYR A 54 10.27 13.39 -11.53
N ASP A 55 11.59 13.46 -11.58
CA ASP A 55 12.36 14.71 -11.70
C ASP A 55 12.09 15.46 -13.00
N ARG A 56 11.77 14.73 -14.08
CA ARG A 56 11.36 15.32 -15.37
C ARG A 56 9.89 15.71 -15.42
N SER A 57 9.07 15.16 -14.53
CA SER A 57 7.63 15.42 -14.55
C SER A 57 7.33 16.81 -13.97
N PRO A 58 6.47 17.60 -14.63
CA PRO A 58 6.05 18.87 -14.07
C PRO A 58 5.26 18.63 -12.79
N ARG A 59 5.28 19.58 -11.85
CA ARG A 59 4.67 19.41 -10.52
C ARG A 59 3.18 19.07 -10.57
N TRP A 60 2.47 19.48 -11.63
CA TRP A 60 1.06 19.17 -11.87
C TRP A 60 0.79 17.77 -12.43
N ALA A 61 1.81 17.04 -12.90
CA ALA A 61 1.62 15.71 -13.49
C ALA A 61 1.11 14.70 -12.45
N VAL A 62 1.63 14.76 -11.22
CA VAL A 62 1.24 13.86 -10.12
C VAL A 62 -0.24 14.01 -9.73
N PRO A 63 -0.75 15.23 -9.43
CA PRO A 63 -2.17 15.39 -9.12
C PRO A 63 -3.08 15.08 -10.31
N LEU A 64 -2.66 15.34 -11.55
CA LEU A 64 -3.42 14.94 -12.74
C LEU A 64 -3.48 13.41 -12.90
N ALA A 65 -2.38 12.70 -12.68
CA ALA A 65 -2.37 11.25 -12.71
C ALA A 65 -3.32 10.66 -11.65
N ALA A 66 -3.27 11.21 -10.42
CA ALA A 66 -4.19 10.82 -9.35
C ALA A 66 -5.66 11.10 -9.72
N LEU A 67 -5.96 12.27 -10.29
CA LEU A 67 -7.30 12.59 -10.79
C LEU A 67 -7.74 11.62 -11.89
N GLY A 68 -6.84 11.26 -12.80
CA GLY A 68 -7.07 10.26 -13.84
C GLY A 68 -7.44 8.90 -13.28
N CYS A 69 -6.78 8.44 -12.21
CA CYS A 69 -7.13 7.20 -11.53
C CYS A 69 -8.52 7.26 -10.89
N VAL A 70 -8.87 8.37 -10.23
CA VAL A 70 -10.21 8.57 -9.64
C VAL A 70 -11.27 8.58 -10.74
N ALA A 71 -11.03 9.29 -11.83
CA ALA A 71 -11.94 9.36 -12.98
C ALA A 71 -12.12 7.98 -13.63
N ALA A 72 -11.07 7.17 -13.74
CA ALA A 72 -11.17 5.80 -14.23
C ALA A 72 -12.04 4.92 -13.31
N GLY A 73 -11.91 5.07 -11.99
CA GLY A 73 -12.78 4.39 -11.03
C GLY A 73 -14.26 4.78 -11.17
N ILE A 74 -14.54 6.08 -11.36
CA ILE A 74 -15.90 6.59 -11.61
C ILE A 74 -16.43 6.06 -12.96
N ALA A 75 -15.63 6.11 -14.01
CA ALA A 75 -16.01 5.60 -15.32
C ALA A 75 -16.35 4.11 -15.24
N TYR A 76 -15.55 3.33 -14.51
CA TYR A 76 -15.82 1.92 -14.26
C TYR A 76 -17.17 1.70 -13.56
N THR A 77 -17.51 2.47 -12.52
CA THR A 77 -18.81 2.31 -11.85
C THR A 77 -19.97 2.70 -12.75
N LEU A 78 -19.81 3.72 -13.60
CA LEU A 78 -20.85 4.11 -14.56
C LEU A 78 -21.05 3.06 -15.66
N ILE A 79 -19.97 2.45 -16.17
CA ILE A 79 -20.04 1.42 -17.21
C ILE A 79 -20.58 0.09 -16.67
N SER A 80 -20.19 -0.28 -15.43
CA SER A 80 -20.59 -1.56 -14.84
C SER A 80 -22.01 -1.57 -14.26
N ASP A 81 -22.63 -0.40 -14.09
CA ASP A 81 -23.94 -0.20 -13.45
C ASP A 81 -24.20 -1.19 -12.27
N PRO A 82 -23.50 -1.01 -11.15
CA PRO A 82 -23.56 -1.94 -10.02
C PRO A 82 -24.94 -1.97 -9.33
N THR A 83 -25.88 -1.10 -9.74
CA THR A 83 -27.23 -1.02 -9.16
C THR A 83 -28.23 -1.99 -9.81
N ARG A 84 -27.94 -2.48 -11.02
CA ARG A 84 -28.83 -3.37 -11.77
C ARG A 84 -28.71 -4.86 -11.45
N SER A 85 -27.87 -5.24 -10.47
CA SER A 85 -27.75 -6.64 -10.07
C SER A 85 -29.10 -7.16 -9.55
N ALA A 86 -29.58 -8.26 -10.12
CA ALA A 86 -30.77 -8.94 -9.60
C ALA A 86 -30.52 -9.37 -8.13
N PRO A 87 -31.56 -9.52 -7.29
CA PRO A 87 -31.40 -9.90 -5.88
C PRO A 87 -30.66 -11.24 -5.67
N ASP A 88 -30.71 -12.11 -6.67
CA ASP A 88 -30.07 -13.42 -6.77
C ASP A 88 -28.72 -13.40 -7.52
N ALA A 89 -28.31 -12.23 -8.06
CA ALA A 89 -27.05 -12.10 -8.77
C ALA A 89 -25.87 -12.28 -7.82
N ALA A 90 -24.83 -12.97 -8.30
CA ALA A 90 -23.61 -13.17 -7.54
C ALA A 90 -23.00 -11.81 -7.12
N PRO A 91 -22.63 -11.63 -5.84
CA PRO A 91 -22.05 -10.38 -5.39
C PRO A 91 -20.74 -10.10 -6.13
N SER A 92 -20.51 -8.84 -6.51
CA SER A 92 -19.28 -8.43 -7.20
C SER A 92 -18.04 -8.40 -6.27
N CYS A 93 -18.24 -8.55 -4.96
CA CYS A 93 -17.17 -8.56 -3.96
C CYS A 93 -16.70 -9.99 -3.69
N LEU A 94 -15.43 -10.26 -3.96
CA LEU A 94 -14.82 -11.58 -3.73
C LEU A 94 -14.94 -12.04 -2.27
N LEU A 95 -14.82 -11.12 -1.29
CA LEU A 95 -14.94 -11.49 0.11
C LEU A 95 -16.36 -11.97 0.45
N LYS A 96 -17.38 -11.29 -0.07
CA LYS A 96 -18.77 -11.69 0.13
C LYS A 96 -19.08 -13.00 -0.59
N LEU A 97 -18.49 -13.22 -1.77
CA LEU A 97 -18.57 -14.49 -2.48
C LEU A 97 -17.97 -15.66 -1.69
N THR A 98 -16.82 -15.48 -1.05
CA THR A 98 -16.10 -16.57 -0.39
C THR A 98 -16.51 -16.79 1.07
N THR A 99 -16.82 -15.73 1.80
CA THR A 99 -17.12 -15.80 3.24
C THR A 99 -18.59 -15.59 3.58
N GLY A 100 -19.37 -15.02 2.66
CA GLY A 100 -20.71 -14.53 2.94
C GLY A 100 -20.74 -13.28 3.82
N LEU A 101 -19.59 -12.82 4.33
CA LEU A 101 -19.51 -11.67 5.23
C LEU A 101 -19.43 -10.36 4.48
N ASP A 102 -20.07 -9.39 5.08
CA ASP A 102 -20.23 -8.05 4.57
C ASP A 102 -19.08 -7.18 5.14
N CYS A 103 -18.04 -6.96 4.34
CA CYS A 103 -16.81 -6.27 4.71
C CYS A 103 -16.98 -4.74 4.88
N PRO A 104 -16.07 -4.05 5.60
CA PRO A 104 -16.13 -2.60 5.82
C PRO A 104 -16.30 -1.72 4.57
N GLY A 105 -15.98 -2.25 3.39
CA GLY A 105 -16.07 -1.59 2.09
C GLY A 105 -17.18 -2.09 1.16
N CYS A 106 -17.95 -3.14 1.48
CA CYS A 106 -18.98 -3.58 0.53
C CYS A 106 -20.10 -2.53 0.45
N GLY A 107 -20.61 -2.35 -0.77
CA GLY A 107 -21.55 -1.29 -1.11
C GLY A 107 -20.87 -0.01 -1.62
N GLY A 108 -19.54 0.11 -1.54
CA GLY A 108 -18.81 1.33 -1.93
C GLY A 108 -18.97 1.69 -3.41
N THR A 109 -18.97 0.71 -4.32
CA THR A 109 -19.19 0.95 -5.76
C THR A 109 -20.60 1.44 -6.07
N ARG A 110 -21.63 0.87 -5.41
CA ARG A 110 -23.02 1.34 -5.50
C ARG A 110 -23.19 2.72 -4.88
N ALA A 111 -22.58 2.96 -3.72
CA ALA A 111 -22.59 4.27 -3.08
C ALA A 111 -21.95 5.34 -3.96
N LEU A 112 -20.80 5.04 -4.59
CA LEU A 112 -20.17 5.94 -5.55
C LEU A 112 -21.07 6.21 -6.76
N TRP A 113 -21.74 5.18 -7.30
CA TRP A 113 -22.71 5.35 -8.38
C TRP A 113 -23.83 6.33 -7.98
N TYR A 114 -24.44 6.15 -6.81
CA TYR A 114 -25.49 7.06 -6.32
C TYR A 114 -24.98 8.48 -6.04
N VAL A 115 -23.77 8.63 -5.50
CA VAL A 115 -23.14 9.95 -5.31
C VAL A 115 -22.98 10.67 -6.66
N VAL A 116 -22.50 9.97 -7.69
CA VAL A 116 -22.31 10.55 -9.02
C VAL A 116 -23.65 10.98 -9.64
N HIS A 117 -24.75 10.30 -9.31
CA HIS A 117 -26.11 10.65 -9.73
C HIS A 117 -26.81 11.66 -8.80
N GLY A 118 -26.18 12.07 -7.69
CA GLY A 118 -26.71 13.05 -6.74
C GLY A 118 -27.68 12.48 -5.69
N ASP A 119 -27.87 11.16 -5.62
CA ASP A 119 -28.74 10.52 -4.62
C ASP A 119 -27.94 10.17 -3.35
N LEU A 120 -27.69 11.17 -2.51
CA LEU A 120 -26.99 11.00 -1.24
C LEU A 120 -27.74 10.06 -0.25
N PRO A 121 -29.08 10.12 -0.13
CA PRO A 121 -29.81 9.18 0.71
C PRO A 121 -29.61 7.71 0.29
N ALA A 122 -29.71 7.40 -1.01
CA ALA A 122 -29.45 6.06 -1.50
C ALA A 122 -27.98 5.67 -1.31
N ALA A 123 -27.03 6.57 -1.57
CA ALA A 123 -25.62 6.32 -1.32
C ALA A 123 -25.33 5.97 0.15
N ALA A 124 -25.94 6.70 1.08
CA ALA A 124 -25.75 6.50 2.52
C ALA A 124 -26.31 5.15 3.00
N ARG A 125 -27.41 4.67 2.41
CA ARG A 125 -27.95 3.32 2.69
C ARG A 125 -26.97 2.22 2.29
N HIS A 126 -26.20 2.43 1.23
CA HIS A 126 -25.25 1.44 0.73
C HIS A 126 -23.88 1.51 1.44
N HIS A 127 -23.41 2.72 1.77
CA HIS A 127 -22.13 2.89 2.46
C HIS A 127 -22.04 4.25 3.20
N PHE A 128 -22.70 4.37 4.34
CA PHE A 128 -22.75 5.60 5.14
C PHE A 128 -21.37 6.23 5.40
N LEU A 129 -20.39 5.43 5.83
CA LEU A 129 -19.04 5.92 6.14
C LEU A 129 -18.31 6.50 4.92
N PHE A 130 -18.60 6.00 3.72
CA PHE A 130 -17.98 6.51 2.50
C PHE A 130 -18.54 7.90 2.19
N VAL A 131 -19.87 8.05 2.25
CA VAL A 131 -20.54 9.35 2.05
C VAL A 131 -20.06 10.37 3.08
N PHE A 132 -19.92 9.96 4.35
CA PHE A 132 -19.40 10.83 5.40
C PHE A 132 -17.93 11.23 5.18
N ALA A 133 -17.07 10.30 4.75
CA ALA A 133 -15.65 10.55 4.53
C ALA A 133 -15.38 11.38 3.26
N LEU A 134 -16.25 11.31 2.25
CA LEU A 134 -16.10 11.95 0.95
C LEU A 134 -15.71 13.43 1.00
N PRO A 135 -16.40 14.33 1.74
CA PRO A 135 -16.00 15.74 1.81
C PRO A 135 -14.60 15.95 2.37
N PHE A 136 -14.17 15.13 3.34
CA PHE A 136 -12.82 15.21 3.90
C PHE A 136 -11.77 14.75 2.89
N LEU A 137 -12.02 13.64 2.19
CA LEU A 137 -11.14 13.15 1.13
C LEU A 137 -11.03 14.18 -0.01
N ALA A 138 -12.15 14.79 -0.42
CA ALA A 138 -12.16 15.81 -1.45
C ALA A 138 -11.35 17.04 -1.02
N TYR A 139 -11.52 17.51 0.22
CA TYR A 139 -10.72 18.62 0.76
C TYR A 139 -9.23 18.28 0.79
N LEU A 140 -8.85 17.12 1.31
CA LEU A 140 -7.46 16.69 1.39
C LEU A 140 -6.83 16.57 -0.01
N PHE A 141 -7.57 16.03 -0.98
CA PHE A 141 -7.13 15.95 -2.36
C PHE A 141 -6.92 17.34 -2.96
N VAL A 142 -7.85 18.27 -2.79
CA VAL A 142 -7.75 19.64 -3.31
C VAL A 142 -6.61 20.41 -2.64
N ALA A 143 -6.47 20.28 -1.31
CA ALA A 143 -5.40 20.92 -0.56
C ALA A 143 -4.02 20.44 -1.01
N TRP A 144 -3.85 19.12 -1.12
CA TRP A 144 -2.61 18.50 -1.59
C TRP A 144 -2.33 18.83 -3.07
N ALA A 145 -3.32 18.66 -3.95
CA ALA A 145 -3.17 18.92 -5.37
C ALA A 145 -2.91 20.42 -5.65
N GLY A 146 -3.59 21.31 -4.93
CA GLY A 146 -3.38 22.75 -5.03
C GLY A 146 -2.01 23.19 -4.54
N GLN A 147 -1.51 22.60 -3.45
CA GLN A 147 -0.14 22.81 -2.98
C GLN A 147 0.88 22.33 -4.02
N GLN A 148 0.68 21.13 -4.57
CA GLN A 148 1.63 20.54 -5.51
C GLN A 148 1.63 21.24 -6.87
N ALA A 149 0.46 21.59 -7.40
CA ALA A 149 0.32 22.21 -8.73
C ALA A 149 0.54 23.73 -8.72
N PHE A 150 0.03 24.45 -7.71
CA PHE A 150 -0.02 25.91 -7.67
C PHE A 150 0.72 26.53 -6.47
N GLY A 151 1.27 25.72 -5.57
CA GLY A 151 1.93 26.22 -4.35
C GLY A 151 0.97 26.80 -3.32
N TRP A 152 -0.32 26.48 -3.40
CA TRP A 152 -1.32 26.94 -2.41
C TRP A 152 -0.99 26.42 -1.01
N ARG A 153 -1.18 27.27 0.00
CA ARG A 153 -1.10 26.91 1.42
C ARG A 153 -2.50 26.92 2.00
N LEU A 154 -3.29 25.90 1.66
CA LEU A 154 -4.57 25.66 2.31
C LEU A 154 -4.32 25.19 3.75
N PRO A 155 -5.20 25.53 4.71
CA PRO A 155 -5.00 25.15 6.09
C PRO A 155 -4.92 23.63 6.22
N GLU A 156 -3.83 23.14 6.81
CA GLU A 156 -3.62 21.72 7.04
C GLU A 156 -4.69 21.19 8.00
N LEU A 157 -5.45 20.22 7.54
CA LEU A 157 -6.43 19.54 8.37
C LEU A 157 -5.66 18.65 9.35
N ARG A 158 -5.41 19.18 10.56
CA ARG A 158 -4.74 18.44 11.63
C ARG A 158 -5.69 17.40 12.21
N ILE A 159 -5.72 16.23 11.60
CA ILE A 159 -6.45 15.08 12.13
C ILE A 159 -5.63 14.49 13.28
N SER A 160 -6.08 14.71 14.52
CA SER A 160 -5.45 14.11 15.70
C SER A 160 -5.51 12.59 15.63
N SER A 161 -4.50 11.88 16.13
CA SER A 161 -4.50 10.41 16.25
C SER A 161 -5.73 9.88 16.98
N LYS A 162 -6.32 10.67 17.90
CA LYS A 162 -7.59 10.34 18.56
C LYS A 162 -8.78 10.31 17.60
N VAL A 163 -8.84 11.25 16.65
CA VAL A 163 -9.90 11.33 15.63
C VAL A 163 -9.76 10.18 14.64
N ILE A 164 -8.53 9.87 14.20
CA ILE A 164 -8.26 8.69 13.36
C ILE A 164 -8.65 7.42 14.09
N GLY A 165 -8.22 7.26 15.35
CA GLY A 165 -8.58 6.10 16.18
C GLY A 165 -10.09 5.97 16.38
N GLY A 166 -10.79 7.07 16.64
CA GLY A 166 -12.26 7.10 16.76
C GLY A 166 -12.96 6.73 15.45
N PHE A 167 -12.49 7.24 14.32
CA PHE A 167 -13.00 6.87 13.00
C PHE A 167 -12.79 5.39 12.70
N LEU A 168 -11.59 4.85 12.95
CA LEU A 168 -11.28 3.44 12.77
C LEU A 168 -12.13 2.55 13.71
N ALA A 169 -12.33 2.97 14.96
CA ALA A 169 -13.19 2.26 15.90
C ALA A 169 -14.65 2.26 15.44
N ALA A 170 -15.16 3.42 14.98
CA ALA A 170 -16.50 3.51 14.40
C ALA A 170 -16.64 2.65 13.14
N TRP A 171 -15.60 2.58 12.32
CA TRP A 171 -15.57 1.76 11.11
C TRP A 171 -15.60 0.26 11.43
N MET A 172 -14.83 -0.18 12.44
CA MET A 172 -14.87 -1.55 12.94
C MET A 172 -16.22 -1.88 13.57
N ALA A 173 -16.76 -0.98 14.40
CA ALA A 173 -18.08 -1.15 15.01
C ALA A 173 -19.17 -1.28 13.93
N PHE A 174 -19.19 -0.39 12.94
CA PHE A 174 -20.13 -0.47 11.81
C PHE A 174 -19.98 -1.79 11.05
N SER A 175 -18.76 -2.25 10.85
CA SER A 175 -18.48 -3.54 10.17
C SER A 175 -19.04 -4.73 10.96
N VAL A 176 -18.95 -4.71 12.28
CA VAL A 176 -19.58 -5.74 13.13
C VAL A 176 -21.10 -5.61 13.05
N LEU A 177 -21.63 -4.40 13.32
CA LEU A 177 -23.07 -4.13 13.37
C LEU A 177 -23.79 -4.56 12.09
N ARG A 178 -23.23 -4.31 10.90
CA ARG A 178 -23.88 -4.68 9.63
C ARG A 178 -23.98 -6.19 9.37
N ASN A 179 -23.25 -7.01 10.11
CA ASN A 179 -23.30 -8.48 10.00
C ASN A 179 -24.23 -9.11 11.06
N LEU A 180 -24.91 -8.32 11.91
CA LEU A 180 -25.84 -8.84 12.91
C LEU A 180 -27.18 -9.28 12.26
N PRO A 181 -27.68 -10.49 12.54
CA PRO A 181 -28.87 -11.04 11.89
C PRO A 181 -30.22 -10.58 12.48
N TRP A 182 -30.22 -9.64 13.43
CA TRP A 182 -31.45 -9.14 14.08
C TRP A 182 -31.75 -7.68 13.73
N ALA A 183 -33.03 -7.31 13.75
CA ALA A 183 -33.46 -5.93 13.50
C ALA A 183 -32.89 -4.95 14.54
N PRO A 184 -32.55 -3.70 14.17
CA PRO A 184 -32.68 -3.08 12.84
C PRO A 184 -31.48 -3.31 11.91
N PHE A 185 -30.45 -4.07 12.33
CA PHE A 185 -29.17 -4.18 11.61
C PHE A 185 -29.26 -4.97 10.30
N THR A 186 -30.31 -5.76 10.12
CA THR A 186 -30.65 -6.41 8.86
C THR A 186 -30.80 -5.43 7.70
N SER A 187 -31.15 -4.15 7.95
CA SER A 187 -31.22 -3.13 6.90
C SER A 187 -29.86 -2.63 6.40
N LEU A 188 -28.77 -3.00 7.07
CA LEU A 188 -27.40 -2.64 6.70
C LEU A 188 -26.69 -3.73 5.89
N TYR A 189 -27.34 -4.89 5.73
CA TYR A 189 -26.86 -5.99 4.91
C TYR A 189 -27.16 -5.69 3.44
N VAL A 190 -26.15 -5.79 2.57
CA VAL A 190 -26.22 -5.37 1.14
C VAL A 190 -26.18 -6.57 0.19
#